data_AF-A9UEF5-F1
#
_entry.id   AF-A9UEF5-F1
#
_cell.length_a   1.000
_cell.length_b   1.000
_cell.length_c   1.000
_cell.angle_alpha   90.00
_cell.angle_beta   90.00
_cell.angle_gamma   90.00
#
_symmetry.space_group_name_H-M   'P 1'
#
loop_
_entity.id
_entity.type
_entity.pdbx_description
1 polymer ?
#
loop_
_entity_poly.entity_id
_entity_poly.type
_entity_poly.pdbx_seq_one_letter_code
_entity_poly.pdbx_strand_id
1 'polypeptide(L)' 'HRRVRLCKHGSERPLGFYIRDGTSVRVTERGVVKVQGIFISRLVDGGLAESTGLLGVNDEVLEVNGIEVQGKTLE' A
#
# COMPACT_ATOMS: atom_id res chain seq x y z
N HIS A 1 9.88 -6.47 -5.47
CA HIS A 1 8.72 -6.07 -4.64
C HIS A 1 8.41 -7.18 -3.65
N ARG A 2 7.69 -6.90 -2.55
CA ARG A 2 7.24 -7.92 -1.57
C ARG A 2 5.72 -8.09 -1.63
N ARG A 3 5.22 -9.33 -1.51
CA ARG A 3 3.78 -9.61 -1.43
C ARG A 3 3.41 -9.92 0.02
N VAL A 4 2.43 -9.20 0.55
CA VAL A 4 1.93 -9.37 1.92
C VAL A 4 0.49 -9.85 1.87
N ARG A 5 0.14 -10.84 2.70
CA ARG A 5 -1.23 -11.35 2.85
C ARG A 5 -1.72 -11.00 4.26
N LEU A 6 -2.80 -10.26 4.34
CA LEU A 6 -3.50 -9.98 5.61
C LEU A 6 -4.75 -10.86 5.69
N CYS A 7 -4.81 -11.74 6.68
CA CYS A 7 -5.95 -12.62 6.92
C CYS A 7 -6.80 -12.06 8.06
N LYS A 8 -7.93 -11.44 7.73
CA LYS A 8 -8.86 -10.90 8.72
C LYS A 8 -9.83 -11.99 9.19
N HIS A 9 -9.80 -12.34 10.47
CA HIS A 9 -10.69 -13.36 11.06
C HIS A 9 -12.09 -12.78 11.33
N GLY A 10 -12.96 -12.72 10.30
CA GLY A 10 -14.42 -12.60 10.40
C GLY A 10 -15.03 -11.42 11.19
N SER A 11 -14.22 -10.55 11.79
CA SER A 11 -14.68 -9.40 12.57
C SER A 11 -15.02 -8.22 11.65
N GLU A 12 -15.70 -7.19 12.13
CA GLU A 12 -15.86 -5.94 11.37
C GLU A 12 -14.62 -5.03 11.46
N ARG A 13 -13.54 -5.46 12.14
CA ARG A 13 -12.36 -4.62 12.35
C ARG A 13 -11.63 -4.31 11.03
N PRO A 14 -11.08 -3.10 10.85
CA PRO A 14 -10.30 -2.77 9.66
C PRO A 14 -8.98 -3.57 9.59
N LEU A 15 -8.32 -3.58 8.44
CA LEU A 15 -7.00 -4.20 8.26
C LEU A 15 -5.87 -3.51 9.04
N GLY A 16 -6.13 -2.32 9.61
CA GLY A 16 -5.21 -1.65 10.52
C GLY A 16 -4.14 -0.79 9.84
N PHE A 17 -4.40 -0.30 8.63
CA PHE A 17 -3.54 0.69 7.97
C PHE A 17 -4.37 1.65 7.12
N TYR A 18 -3.80 2.81 6.81
CA TYR A 18 -4.39 3.83 5.96
C TYR A 18 -3.51 4.02 4.73
N ILE A 19 -4.14 4.38 3.61
CA ILE A 19 -3.46 4.71 2.37
C ILE A 19 -3.62 6.20 2.05
N ARG A 20 -2.74 6.72 1.20
CA ARG A 20 -2.76 8.08 0.67
C ARG A 20 -2.23 8.09 -0.75
N ASP A 21 -2.59 9.13 -1.49
CA ASP A 21 -1.88 9.47 -2.71
C ASP A 21 -0.44 9.91 -2.42
N GLY A 22 0.40 9.77 -3.42
CA GLY A 22 1.77 10.24 -3.42
C GLY A 22 2.38 10.21 -4.80
N THR A 23 3.65 10.60 -4.86
CA THR A 23 4.45 10.56 -6.08
C THR A 23 5.46 9.43 -5.98
N SER A 24 5.42 8.52 -6.93
CA SER A 24 6.44 7.50 -7.11
C SER A 24 7.43 7.91 -8.20
N VAL A 25 8.71 7.62 -7.98
CA VAL A 25 9.76 7.84 -8.96
C VAL A 25 10.06 6.51 -9.65
N ARG A 26 9.93 6.48 -10.97
CA ARG A 26 10.20 5.31 -11.79
C ARG A 26 11.35 5.60 -12.74
N VAL A 27 12.23 4.61 -12.91
CA VAL A 27 13.28 4.65 -13.93
C VAL A 27 12.72 3.99 -15.18
N THR A 28 12.81 4.69 -16.30
CA THR A 28 12.42 4.20 -17.62
C THR A 28 13.62 4.34 -18.57
N GLU A 29 13.53 3.73 -19.76
CA GLU A 29 14.54 3.91 -20.81
C GLU A 29 14.71 5.38 -21.23
N ARG A 30 13.68 6.22 -21.04
CA ARG A 30 13.69 7.66 -21.35
C ARG A 30 14.15 8.52 -20.17
N GLY A 31 14.59 7.90 -19.07
CA GLY A 31 15.03 8.56 -17.85
C GLY A 31 14.05 8.42 -16.69
N VAL A 32 14.21 9.29 -15.70
CA VAL A 32 13.47 9.25 -14.44
C VAL A 32 12.15 10.01 -14.58
N VAL A 33 11.03 9.34 -14.30
CA VAL A 33 9.69 9.93 -14.36
C VAL A 33 9.00 9.90 -13.00
N LYS A 34 8.19 10.92 -12.73
CA LYS A 34 7.30 10.99 -11.57
C LYS A 34 5.91 10.54 -11.97
N VAL A 35 5.37 9.55 -11.27
CA VAL A 35 4.02 9.00 -11.50
C VAL A 35 3.21 9.05 -10.22
N GLN A 36 1.88 9.01 -10.33
CA GLN A 36 1.02 8.85 -9.16
C GLN A 36 1.19 7.44 -8.59
N GLY A 37 1.25 7.36 -7.26
CA GLY A 37 1.33 6.10 -6.52
C GLY A 37 0.49 6.15 -5.26
N ILE A 38 0.14 4.98 -4.73
CA ILE A 38 -0.60 4.83 -3.48
C ILE A 38 0.38 4.35 -2.41
N PHE A 39 0.36 4.97 -1.24
CA PHE A 39 1.31 4.71 -0.16
C PHE A 39 0.59 4.46 1.15
N ILE A 40 1.18 3.64 2.02
CA ILE A 40 0.73 3.51 3.40
C ILE A 40 1.08 4.80 4.16
N SER A 41 0.07 5.49 4.68
CA SER A 41 0.21 6.75 5.43
C SER A 41 0.36 6.54 6.93
N ARG A 42 -0.31 5.51 7.47
CA ARG A 42 -0.38 5.24 8.91
C ARG A 42 -0.67 3.76 9.17
N LEU A 43 -0.10 3.22 10.24
CA LEU A 43 -0.50 1.95 10.84
C LEU A 43 -1.34 2.21 12.10
N VAL A 44 -2.30 1.35 12.37
CA VAL A 44 -3.09 1.40 13.61
C VAL A 44 -2.35 0.61 14.68
N ASP A 45 -2.06 1.25 15.81
CA ASP A 45 -1.47 0.63 16.99
C ASP A 45 -2.30 -0.58 17.45
N GLY A 46 -1.66 -1.74 17.60
CA GLY A 46 -2.28 -3.03 17.89
C GLY A 46 -3.17 -3.57 16.76
N GLY A 47 -3.16 -2.94 15.59
CA GLY A 47 -3.92 -3.36 14.41
C GLY A 47 -3.32 -4.59 13.74
N LEU A 48 -4.09 -5.20 12.83
CA LEU A 48 -3.66 -6.41 12.11
C LEU A 48 -2.38 -6.16 11.30
N ALA A 49 -2.34 -5.07 10.52
CA ALA A 49 -1.16 -4.74 9.72
C ALA A 49 0.10 -4.52 10.58
N GLU A 50 0.01 -3.74 11.67
CA GLU A 50 1.13 -3.51 12.57
C GLU A 50 1.61 -4.82 13.23
N SER A 51 0.68 -5.63 13.73
CA SER A 51 0.97 -6.90 14.40
C SER A 51 1.73 -7.90 13.51
N THR A 52 1.64 -7.77 12.18
CA THR A 52 2.38 -8.63 11.26
C THR A 52 3.86 -8.23 11.15
N GLY A 53 4.20 -6.96 11.39
CA GLY A 53 5.53 -6.40 11.12
C GLY A 53 5.95 -6.41 9.64
N LEU A 54 5.04 -6.72 8.71
CA LEU A 54 5.35 -6.88 7.28
C LEU A 54 5.09 -5.61 6.46
N LEU A 55 4.33 -4.67 7.01
CA LEU A 55 3.97 -3.40 6.37
C LEU A 55 4.55 -2.24 7.18
N GLY A 56 5.00 -1.20 6.47
CA GLY A 56 5.54 0.02 7.05
C GLY A 56 4.93 1.28 6.44
N VAL A 57 4.96 2.38 7.20
CA VAL A 57 4.60 3.70 6.67
C VAL A 57 5.56 4.06 5.53
N ASN A 58 5.03 4.67 4.47
CA ASN A 58 5.69 4.99 3.20
C ASN A 58 6.00 3.80 2.28
N ASP A 59 5.56 2.58 2.61
CA ASP A 59 5.49 1.53 1.61
C ASP A 59 4.58 1.94 0.46
N GLU A 60 5.00 1.68 -0.77
CA GLU A 60 4.19 1.86 -1.96
C GLU A 60 3.36 0.61 -2.24
N VAL A 61 2.05 0.79 -2.39
CA VAL A 61 1.13 -0.26 -2.84
C VAL A 61 1.20 -0.31 -4.36
N LEU A 62 1.60 -1.47 -4.89
CA LEU A 62 1.68 -1.69 -6.35
C LEU A 62 0.44 -2.40 -6.89
N GLU A 63 -0.14 -3.31 -6.09
CA GLU A 63 -1.30 -4.10 -6.46
C GLU A 63 -2.10 -4.53 -5.23
N VAL A 64 -3.38 -4.83 -5.43
CA VAL A 64 -4.27 -5.43 -4.43
C VAL A 64 -4.90 -6.67 -5.05
N ASN A 65 -4.67 -7.83 -4.44
CA ASN A 65 -5.20 -9.11 -4.91
C ASN A 65 -4.88 -9.43 -6.40
N GLY A 66 -3.72 -8.98 -6.89
CA GLY A 66 -3.29 -9.17 -8.28
C GLY A 66 -3.82 -8.14 -9.28
N ILE A 67 -4.50 -7.09 -8.80
CA ILE A 67 -4.92 -5.96 -9.62
C ILE A 67 -4.00 -4.78 -9.34
N GLU A 68 -3.30 -4.29 -10.37
CA GLU A 68 -2.45 -3.12 -10.27
C GLU A 68 -3.25 -1.87 -9.87
N VAL A 69 -2.66 -1.03 -9.02
CA VAL A 69 -3.31 0.22 -8.59
C VAL A 69 -2.92 1.44 -9.43
N GLN A 70 -1.97 1.29 -10.36
CA GLN A 70 -1.55 2.38 -11.22
C GLN A 70 -2.74 2.93 -12.04
N GLY A 71 -2.93 4.24 -12.01
CA GLY A 71 -4.03 4.91 -12.72
C GLY A 71 -5.40 4.78 -12.05
N LYS A 72 -5.49 4.20 -10.83
CA LYS A 72 -6.72 4.17 -10.03
C LYS A 72 -6.73 5.30 -8.99
N THR A 73 -7.92 5.74 -8.63
CA THR A 73 -8.17 6.75 -7.58
C THR A 73 -8.52 6.09 -6.25
N LEU A 74 -8.54 6.88 -5.18
CA LEU A 74 -8.95 6.44 -3.83
C LEU A 74 -10.46 6.53 -3.55
N GLU A 75 -11.23 6.99 -4.53
CA GLU A 75 -12.70 7.12 -4.48
C GLU A 75 -13.43 5.80 -4.81
#